data_AF-A0AAV6U8E3-F1
#
_entry.id   AF-A0AAV6U8E3-F1
#
_cell.length_a   1.000
_cell.length_b   1.000
_cell.length_c   1.000
_cell.angle_alpha   90.00
_cell.angle_beta   90.00
_cell.angle_gamma   90.00
#
_symmetry.space_group_name_H-M   'P 1'
#
loop_
_entity.id
_entity.type
_entity.pdbx_description
1 polymer ?
#
loop_
_entity_poly.entity_id
_entity_poly.type
_entity_poly.pdbx_seq_one_letter_code
_entity_poly.pdbx_strand_id
1 'polypeptide(L)'
;MTKMIKKYYPEKVLETYLHIAKKLEADEKYAQAEEYYITAGEWKVAVNMYRNLDSWEDAYRVAKTKGNDISAKQIAYLWAKSVGGDSAVKLLNKFGLLENAIDYAAENCAFDFAFELARSTMKNKMPDIHLKYAMFLEDESKFKEAEAEFIQANRPKEAVLMYVHNQDWESAQRVAEAHDKDSVADVLIGQARFAFERGEFQKAESLLLRAERADLAVKYYKEASMWDEALRVCKDYTPNRLMELQEEYEGEASHDGSRTCSNSTARLPTRKKAGNTRRPSTDTCKSLPPLPRITTSSRSVG
;
A
#
# COMPACT_ATOMS: atom_id res chain seq x y z
N MET A 1 -2.68 -12.77 -57.45
CA MET A 1 -2.82 -13.88 -56.48
C MET A 1 -3.90 -13.61 -55.44
N THR A 2 -3.84 -12.50 -54.68
CA THR A 2 -4.81 -12.14 -53.62
C THR A 2 -6.27 -11.99 -54.11
N LYS A 3 -6.50 -11.50 -55.33
CA LYS A 3 -7.85 -11.41 -55.95
C LYS A 3 -8.52 -12.78 -56.18
N MET A 4 -7.77 -13.84 -56.47
CA MET A 4 -8.34 -15.19 -56.65
C MET A 4 -8.65 -15.84 -55.30
N ILE A 5 -7.77 -15.68 -54.32
CA ILE A 5 -7.98 -16.24 -52.97
C ILE A 5 -9.21 -15.59 -52.31
N LYS A 6 -9.41 -14.28 -52.48
CA LYS A 6 -10.63 -13.58 -52.07
C LYS A 6 -11.91 -14.11 -52.72
N LYS A 7 -11.82 -14.64 -53.94
CA LYS A 7 -12.96 -15.15 -54.71
C LYS A 7 -13.28 -16.61 -54.43
N TYR A 8 -12.26 -17.43 -54.14
CA TYR A 8 -12.40 -18.90 -54.04
C TYR A 8 -12.20 -19.46 -52.62
N TYR A 9 -11.47 -18.76 -51.75
CA TYR A 9 -11.17 -19.20 -50.38
C TYR A 9 -11.18 -18.01 -49.40
N PRO A 10 -12.34 -17.37 -49.18
CA PRO A 10 -12.44 -16.16 -48.37
C PRO A 10 -11.90 -16.34 -46.93
N GLU A 11 -12.00 -17.55 -46.38
CA GLU A 11 -11.52 -17.89 -45.04
C GLU A 11 -9.98 -17.88 -44.92
N LYS A 12 -9.24 -18.12 -46.01
CA LYS A 12 -7.76 -18.19 -46.01
C LYS A 12 -7.09 -16.89 -46.42
N VAL A 13 -7.88 -15.86 -46.72
CA VAL A 13 -7.38 -14.57 -47.22
C VAL A 13 -6.47 -13.91 -46.19
N LEU A 14 -6.85 -13.94 -44.91
CA LEU A 14 -6.10 -13.32 -43.82
C LEU A 14 -4.74 -14.00 -43.61
N GLU A 15 -4.72 -15.34 -43.54
CA GLU A 15 -3.47 -16.12 -43.44
C GLU A 15 -2.54 -15.87 -44.62
N THR A 16 -3.10 -15.74 -45.83
CA THR A 16 -2.32 -15.44 -47.03
C THR A 16 -1.69 -14.05 -46.94
N TYR A 17 -2.43 -13.05 -46.46
CA TYR A 17 -1.89 -11.70 -46.29
C TYR A 17 -0.73 -11.67 -45.29
N LEU A 18 -0.88 -12.35 -44.16
CA LEU A 18 0.20 -12.45 -43.16
C LEU A 18 1.42 -13.19 -43.70
N HIS A 19 1.23 -14.27 -44.47
CA HIS A 19 2.34 -15.01 -45.07
C HIS A 19 3.11 -14.18 -46.10
N ILE A 20 2.39 -13.42 -46.93
CA ILE A 20 3.00 -12.50 -47.91
C ILE A 20 3.76 -11.39 -47.18
N ALA A 21 3.16 -10.80 -46.15
CA ALA A 21 3.79 -9.74 -45.36
C ALA A 21 5.11 -10.22 -44.71
N LYS A 22 5.12 -11.41 -44.10
CA LYS A 22 6.34 -12.01 -43.52
C LYS A 22 7.44 -12.27 -44.55
N LYS A 23 7.08 -12.71 -45.76
CA LYS A 23 8.05 -12.86 -46.84
C LYS A 23 8.64 -11.51 -47.27
N LEU A 24 7.81 -10.49 -47.39
CA LEU A 24 8.26 -9.14 -47.74
C LEU A 24 9.11 -8.50 -46.64
N GLU A 25 8.83 -8.80 -45.37
CA GLU A 25 9.66 -8.41 -44.23
C GLU A 25 11.04 -9.07 -44.29
N ALA A 26 11.12 -10.36 -44.63
CA ALA A 26 12.39 -11.07 -44.84
C ALA A 26 13.17 -10.53 -46.06
N ASP A 27 12.46 -10.03 -47.08
CA ASP A 27 13.04 -9.38 -48.27
C ASP A 27 13.35 -7.89 -48.04
N GLU A 28 13.26 -7.38 -46.80
CA GLU A 28 13.50 -5.98 -46.39
C GLU A 28 12.57 -4.94 -47.08
N LYS A 29 11.43 -5.37 -47.64
CA LYS A 29 10.44 -4.50 -48.28
C LYS A 29 9.37 -4.06 -47.29
N TYR A 30 9.78 -3.33 -46.26
CA TYR A 30 8.96 -3.00 -45.10
C TYR A 30 7.68 -2.21 -45.42
N ALA A 31 7.73 -1.24 -46.35
CA ALA A 31 6.53 -0.47 -46.73
C ALA A 31 5.42 -1.34 -47.35
N GLN A 32 5.82 -2.35 -48.15
CA GLN A 32 4.87 -3.29 -48.74
C GLN A 32 4.37 -4.29 -47.69
N ALA A 33 5.26 -4.73 -46.79
CA ALA A 33 4.89 -5.58 -45.66
C ALA A 33 3.87 -4.89 -44.75
N GLU A 34 4.05 -3.60 -44.44
CA GLU A 34 3.09 -2.78 -43.66
C GLU A 34 1.70 -2.80 -44.31
N GLU A 35 1.61 -2.54 -45.62
CA GLU A 35 0.32 -2.53 -46.32
C GLU A 35 -0.40 -3.88 -46.15
N TYR A 36 0.32 -4.99 -46.33
CA TYR A 36 -0.26 -6.32 -46.15
C TYR A 36 -0.64 -6.61 -44.69
N TYR A 37 0.16 -6.20 -43.71
CA TYR A 37 -0.18 -6.32 -42.29
C TYR A 37 -1.42 -5.49 -41.92
N ILE A 38 -1.53 -4.26 -42.41
CA ILE A 38 -2.71 -3.40 -42.18
C ILE A 38 -3.95 -3.98 -42.85
N THR A 39 -3.84 -4.49 -44.09
CA THR A 39 -4.98 -5.12 -44.76
C THR A 39 -5.45 -6.42 -44.09
N ALA A 40 -4.56 -7.09 -43.36
CA ALA A 40 -4.89 -8.22 -42.49
C ALA A 40 -5.49 -7.80 -41.13
N GLY A 41 -5.52 -6.49 -40.81
CA GLY A 41 -5.96 -5.98 -39.51
C GLY A 41 -4.91 -6.05 -38.41
N GLU A 42 -3.72 -6.59 -38.70
CA GLU A 42 -2.64 -6.86 -37.75
C GLU A 42 -1.65 -5.70 -37.65
N TRP A 43 -2.15 -4.50 -37.34
CA TRP A 43 -1.32 -3.31 -37.20
C TRP A 43 -0.26 -3.44 -36.09
N LYS A 44 -0.52 -4.25 -35.05
CA LYS A 44 0.44 -4.53 -33.96
C LYS A 44 1.69 -5.23 -34.48
N VAL A 45 1.53 -6.13 -35.46
CA VAL A 45 2.64 -6.86 -36.08
C VAL A 45 3.48 -5.89 -36.91
N ALA A 46 2.84 -4.98 -37.66
CA ALA A 46 3.54 -3.92 -38.39
C ALA A 46 4.32 -2.98 -37.47
N VAL A 47 3.74 -2.59 -36.33
CA VAL A 47 4.43 -1.77 -35.32
C VAL A 47 5.63 -2.53 -34.74
N ASN A 48 5.49 -3.83 -34.43
CA ASN A 48 6.59 -4.63 -33.91
C ASN A 48 7.74 -4.79 -34.91
N MET A 49 7.41 -4.96 -36.19
CA MET A 49 8.40 -4.94 -37.28
C MET A 49 9.19 -3.63 -37.27
N TYR A 50 8.53 -2.48 -37.23
CA TYR A 50 9.22 -1.17 -37.19
C TYR A 50 10.03 -0.95 -35.91
N ARG A 51 9.55 -1.45 -34.76
CA ARG A 51 10.30 -1.41 -33.50
C ARG A 51 11.60 -2.21 -33.57
N ASN A 52 11.58 -3.38 -34.20
CA ASN A 52 12.78 -4.22 -34.36
C ASN A 52 13.82 -3.57 -35.29
N LEU A 53 13.41 -2.61 -36.12
CA LEU A 53 14.27 -1.84 -37.03
C LEU A 53 14.73 -0.50 -36.43
N ASP A 54 14.36 -0.19 -35.19
CA ASP A 54 14.52 1.13 -34.57
C ASP A 54 13.88 2.30 -35.35
N SER A 55 12.97 1.99 -36.28
CA SER A 55 12.17 2.96 -37.04
C SER A 55 10.96 3.41 -36.22
N TRP A 56 11.22 4.12 -35.13
CA TRP A 56 10.21 4.53 -34.16
C TRP A 56 9.18 5.53 -34.71
N GLU A 57 9.56 6.37 -35.69
CA GLU A 57 8.66 7.31 -36.35
C GLU A 57 7.52 6.59 -37.09
N ASP A 58 7.88 5.56 -37.88
CA ASP A 58 6.91 4.74 -38.60
C ASP A 58 6.08 3.88 -37.64
N ALA A 59 6.71 3.30 -36.62
CA ALA A 59 6.00 2.57 -35.57
C ALA A 59 4.92 3.44 -34.91
N TYR A 60 5.25 4.67 -34.54
CA TYR A 60 4.31 5.62 -33.94
C TYR A 60 3.22 6.05 -34.93
N ARG A 61 3.57 6.30 -36.20
CA ARG A 61 2.60 6.64 -37.27
C ARG A 61 1.57 5.53 -37.44
N VAL A 62 2.00 4.28 -37.55
CA VAL A 62 1.09 3.13 -37.72
C VAL A 62 0.19 2.99 -36.51
N ALA A 63 0.75 3.07 -35.29
CA ALA A 63 -0.02 2.99 -34.05
C ALA A 63 -1.07 4.11 -33.93
N LYS A 64 -0.73 5.34 -34.33
CA LYS A 64 -1.65 6.50 -34.27
C LYS A 64 -2.73 6.47 -35.35
N THR A 65 -2.42 5.99 -36.55
CA THR A 65 -3.35 6.00 -37.69
C THR A 65 -4.27 4.78 -37.76
N LYS A 66 -3.79 3.61 -37.32
CA LYS A 66 -4.51 2.33 -37.41
C LYS A 66 -4.84 1.72 -36.05
N GLY A 67 -4.08 2.07 -35.02
CA GLY A 67 -4.35 1.65 -33.65
C GLY A 67 -5.29 2.61 -32.93
N ASN A 68 -5.17 2.64 -31.60
CA ASN A 68 -5.89 3.56 -30.73
C ASN A 68 -4.92 4.53 -30.02
N ASP A 69 -5.47 5.58 -29.40
CA ASP A 69 -4.68 6.59 -28.69
C ASP A 69 -3.80 5.98 -27.58
N ILE A 70 -4.31 4.96 -26.89
CA ILE A 70 -3.57 4.22 -25.86
C ILE A 70 -2.32 3.55 -26.46
N SER A 71 -2.45 2.91 -27.62
CA SER A 71 -1.34 2.24 -28.29
C SER A 71 -0.32 3.24 -28.79
N ALA A 72 -0.77 4.37 -29.35
CA ALA A 72 0.14 5.45 -29.75
C ALA A 72 0.94 5.99 -28.56
N LYS A 73 0.30 6.19 -27.39
CA LYS A 73 0.96 6.59 -26.15
C LYS A 73 1.99 5.56 -25.68
N GLN A 74 1.66 4.28 -25.72
CA GLN A 74 2.59 3.19 -25.37
C GLN A 74 3.81 3.17 -26.30
N ILE A 75 3.63 3.32 -27.62
CA ILE A 75 4.75 3.36 -28.56
C ILE A 75 5.60 4.62 -28.37
N ALA A 76 4.99 5.78 -28.12
CA ALA A 76 5.72 7.01 -27.80
C ALA A 76 6.55 6.86 -26.52
N TYR A 77 6.02 6.22 -25.48
CA TYR A 77 6.76 5.91 -24.27
C TYR A 77 7.96 4.99 -24.55
N LEU A 78 7.75 3.91 -25.31
CA LEU A 78 8.82 2.98 -25.66
C LEU A 78 9.92 3.64 -26.50
N TRP A 79 9.55 4.53 -27.42
CA TRP A 79 10.49 5.35 -28.18
C TRP A 79 11.25 6.30 -27.25
N ALA A 80 10.57 6.98 -26.34
CA ALA A 80 11.23 7.84 -25.37
C ALA A 80 12.22 7.04 -24.50
N LYS A 81 11.86 5.83 -24.10
CA LYS A 81 12.72 4.94 -23.31
C LYS A 81 13.95 4.45 -24.10
N SER A 82 13.84 4.22 -25.41
CA SER A 82 15.00 3.82 -26.23
C SER A 82 16.00 4.95 -26.44
N VAL A 83 15.51 6.19 -26.49
CA VAL A 83 16.34 7.39 -26.66
C VAL A 83 16.96 7.87 -25.34
N GLY A 84 16.18 7.91 -24.26
CA GLY A 84 16.60 8.39 -22.94
C GLY A 84 16.90 9.89 -22.86
N GLY A 85 17.22 10.39 -21.67
CA GLY A 85 17.74 11.74 -21.47
C GLY A 85 16.82 12.88 -21.83
N ASP A 86 17.43 14.04 -22.05
CA ASP A 86 16.74 15.25 -22.51
C ASP A 86 16.06 15.07 -23.87
N SER A 87 16.54 14.13 -24.68
CA SER A 87 15.97 13.80 -25.99
C SER A 87 14.60 13.12 -25.84
N ALA A 88 14.46 12.20 -24.88
CA ALA A 88 13.17 11.60 -24.52
C ALA A 88 12.16 12.65 -24.06
N VAL A 89 12.60 13.59 -23.21
CA VAL A 89 11.77 14.69 -22.70
C VAL A 89 11.30 15.61 -23.84
N LYS A 90 12.21 16.02 -24.75
CA LYS A 90 11.85 16.85 -25.92
C LYS A 90 10.85 16.15 -26.84
N LEU A 91 11.05 14.86 -27.08
CA LEU A 91 10.16 14.04 -27.90
C LEU A 91 8.75 13.99 -27.31
N LEU A 92 8.64 13.64 -26.02
CA LEU A 92 7.36 13.53 -25.33
C LEU A 92 6.64 14.87 -25.20
N ASN A 93 7.39 15.97 -25.00
CA ASN A 93 6.84 17.32 -25.02
C ASN A 93 6.26 17.71 -26.38
N LYS A 94 6.96 17.36 -27.48
CA LYS A 94 6.46 17.60 -28.84
C LYS A 94 5.12 16.92 -29.09
N PHE A 95 4.90 15.74 -28.49
CA PHE A 95 3.65 15.00 -28.61
C PHE A 95 2.61 15.38 -27.55
N GLY A 96 2.95 16.19 -26.54
CA GLY A 96 2.07 16.48 -25.41
C GLY A 96 1.78 15.26 -24.53
N LEU A 97 2.68 14.28 -24.50
CA LEU A 97 2.50 12.98 -23.83
C LEU A 97 3.42 12.80 -22.61
N LEU A 98 4.11 13.85 -22.19
CA LEU A 98 5.11 13.78 -21.13
C LEU A 98 4.51 13.31 -19.80
N GLU A 99 3.38 13.90 -19.37
CA GLU A 99 2.73 13.51 -18.12
C GLU A 99 2.29 12.05 -18.14
N ASN A 100 1.62 11.61 -19.22
CA ASN A 100 1.21 10.23 -19.40
C ASN A 100 2.41 9.26 -19.38
N ALA A 101 3.55 9.66 -19.95
CA ALA A 101 4.75 8.84 -19.96
C ALA A 101 5.38 8.71 -18.57
N ILE A 102 5.35 9.76 -17.75
CA ILE A 102 5.79 9.73 -16.35
C ILE A 102 4.89 8.80 -15.54
N ASP A 103 3.57 8.97 -15.65
CA ASP A 103 2.61 8.16 -14.92
C ASP A 103 2.76 6.67 -15.29
N TYR A 104 2.89 6.38 -16.60
CA TYR A 104 3.13 5.03 -17.11
C TYR A 104 4.48 4.47 -16.66
N ALA A 105 5.55 5.27 -16.64
CA ALA A 105 6.86 4.85 -16.13
C ALA A 105 6.77 4.42 -14.66
N ALA A 106 6.12 5.23 -13.84
CA ALA A 106 5.96 4.96 -12.41
C ALA A 106 5.06 3.74 -12.14
N GLU A 107 4.03 3.51 -12.96
CA GLU A 107 3.17 2.31 -12.87
C GLU A 107 3.89 1.00 -13.26
N ASN A 108 4.87 1.07 -14.16
CA ASN A 108 5.66 -0.08 -14.59
C ASN A 108 6.97 -0.24 -13.80
N CYS A 109 7.08 0.40 -12.62
CA CYS A 109 8.25 0.40 -11.75
C CYS A 109 9.55 0.87 -12.45
N ALA A 110 9.45 1.64 -13.53
CA ALA A 110 10.60 2.25 -14.22
C ALA A 110 10.94 3.60 -13.57
N PHE A 111 11.23 3.59 -12.27
CA PHE A 111 11.36 4.80 -11.45
C PHE A 111 12.53 5.69 -11.89
N ASP A 112 13.67 5.13 -12.27
CA ASP A 112 14.82 5.90 -12.77
C ASP A 112 14.43 6.78 -13.98
N PHE A 113 13.70 6.20 -14.92
CA PHE A 113 13.21 6.90 -16.09
C PHE A 113 12.11 7.90 -15.74
N ALA A 114 11.21 7.57 -14.81
CA ALA A 114 10.21 8.51 -14.31
C ALA A 114 10.86 9.75 -13.67
N PHE A 115 11.88 9.55 -12.83
CA PHE A 115 12.66 10.63 -12.21
C PHE A 115 13.42 11.44 -13.26
N GLU A 116 14.05 10.79 -14.24
CA GLU A 116 14.74 11.46 -15.33
C GLU A 116 13.80 12.41 -16.10
N LEU A 117 12.62 11.92 -16.47
CA LEU A 117 11.61 12.70 -17.18
C LEU A 117 11.09 13.88 -16.33
N ALA A 118 10.83 13.66 -15.04
CA ALA A 118 10.25 14.67 -14.17
C ALA A 118 11.25 15.75 -13.71
N ARG A 119 12.55 15.45 -13.63
CA ARG A 119 13.58 16.29 -12.95
C ARG A 119 13.64 17.73 -13.45
N SER A 120 13.55 17.90 -14.77
CA SER A 120 13.72 19.21 -15.41
C SER A 120 12.40 19.89 -15.77
N THR A 121 11.31 19.15 -15.93
CA THR A 121 10.09 19.64 -16.58
C THR A 121 8.82 19.58 -15.73
N MET A 122 8.68 18.57 -14.87
CA MET A 122 7.44 18.25 -14.13
C MET A 122 7.73 18.03 -12.64
N LYS A 123 8.28 19.05 -11.97
CA LYS A 123 8.66 18.98 -10.55
C LYS A 123 7.47 18.73 -9.61
N ASN A 124 6.26 19.13 -10.03
CA ASN A 124 5.03 18.89 -9.30
C ASN A 124 4.66 17.40 -9.16
N LYS A 125 5.09 16.56 -10.11
CA LYS A 125 4.86 15.11 -10.08
C LYS A 125 5.90 14.34 -9.27
N MET A 126 7.00 14.99 -8.86
CA MET A 126 8.06 14.34 -8.10
C MET A 126 7.56 13.64 -6.83
N PRO A 127 6.72 14.27 -6.00
CA PRO A 127 6.19 13.61 -4.81
C PRO A 127 5.42 12.34 -5.12
N ASP A 128 4.66 12.30 -6.22
CA ASP A 128 3.88 11.13 -6.63
C ASP A 128 4.78 9.97 -7.09
N ILE A 129 5.90 10.29 -7.75
CA ILE A 129 6.90 9.28 -8.17
C ILE A 129 7.62 8.72 -6.94
N HIS A 130 8.09 9.59 -6.04
CA HIS A 130 8.71 9.19 -4.77
C HIS A 130 7.77 8.32 -3.94
N LEU A 131 6.48 8.66 -3.88
CA LEU A 131 5.47 7.86 -3.17
C LEU A 131 5.34 6.45 -3.76
N LYS A 132 5.16 6.33 -5.09
CA LYS A 132 5.07 5.02 -5.75
C LYS A 132 6.36 4.21 -5.59
N TYR A 133 7.51 4.86 -5.61
CA TYR A 133 8.80 4.20 -5.40
C TYR A 133 8.96 3.72 -3.96
N ALA A 134 8.56 4.52 -2.97
CA ALA A 134 8.57 4.15 -1.56
C ALA A 134 7.68 2.92 -1.29
N MET A 135 6.48 2.88 -1.87
CA MET A 135 5.58 1.72 -1.76
C MET A 135 6.20 0.45 -2.36
N PHE A 136 6.86 0.57 -3.52
CA PHE A 136 7.59 -0.55 -4.12
C PHE A 136 8.73 -1.06 -3.22
N LEU A 137 9.48 -0.15 -2.59
CA LEU A 137 10.56 -0.50 -1.65
C LEU A 137 10.03 -1.13 -0.36
N GLU A 138 8.86 -0.70 0.13
CA GLU A 138 8.17 -1.31 1.25
C GLU A 138 7.77 -2.76 0.94
N ASP A 139 7.21 -3.02 -0.25
CA ASP A 139 6.90 -4.38 -0.72
C ASP A 139 8.16 -5.25 -0.83
N GLU A 140 9.30 -4.67 -1.20
CA GLU A 140 10.62 -5.33 -1.18
C GLU A 140 11.25 -5.45 0.22
N SER A 141 10.57 -4.99 1.27
CA SER A 141 11.07 -4.94 2.67
C SER A 141 12.32 -4.08 2.89
N LYS A 142 12.60 -3.13 2.01
CA LYS A 142 13.71 -2.16 2.10
C LYS A 142 13.28 -0.91 2.87
N PHE A 143 12.88 -1.07 4.12
CA PHE A 143 12.23 -0.03 4.92
C PHE A 143 13.06 1.27 5.08
N LYS A 144 14.38 1.16 5.21
CA LYS A 144 15.26 2.35 5.35
C LYS A 144 15.31 3.20 4.08
N GLU A 145 15.30 2.54 2.92
CA GLU A 145 15.27 3.23 1.63
C GLU A 145 13.86 3.82 1.40
N ALA A 146 12.82 3.05 1.70
CA ALA A 146 11.43 3.50 1.62
C ALA A 146 11.17 4.74 2.49
N GLU A 147 11.71 4.81 3.71
CA GLU A 147 11.61 5.98 4.59
C GLU A 147 12.14 7.25 3.90
N ALA A 148 13.34 7.18 3.31
CA ALA A 148 13.95 8.32 2.63
C ALA A 148 13.08 8.81 1.46
N GLU A 149 12.44 7.89 0.74
CA GLU A 149 11.55 8.18 -0.38
C GLU A 149 10.19 8.74 0.09
N PHE A 150 9.59 8.22 1.16
CA PHE A 150 8.36 8.77 1.76
C PHE A 150 8.55 10.21 2.27
N ILE A 151 9.72 10.51 2.84
CA ILE A 151 10.07 11.87 3.27
C ILE A 151 10.19 12.79 2.05
N GLN A 152 10.87 12.35 0.98
CA GLN A 152 10.95 13.11 -0.28
C GLN A 152 9.59 13.32 -0.94
N ALA A 153 8.65 12.39 -0.74
CA ALA A 153 7.26 12.52 -1.16
C ALA A 153 6.42 13.51 -0.34
N ASN A 154 6.98 14.14 0.70
CA ASN A 154 6.23 14.95 1.68
C ASN A 154 5.09 14.15 2.35
N ARG A 155 5.34 12.86 2.58
CA ARG A 155 4.42 11.88 3.16
C ARG A 155 5.07 11.15 4.34
N PRO A 156 5.49 11.87 5.41
CA PRO A 156 6.15 11.25 6.56
C PRO A 156 5.22 10.36 7.38
N LYS A 157 3.91 10.59 7.35
CA LYS A 157 2.90 9.78 8.02
C LYS A 157 2.92 8.34 7.53
N GLU A 158 3.07 8.17 6.23
CA GLU A 158 3.16 6.88 5.56
C GLU A 158 4.42 6.12 6.01
N ALA A 159 5.57 6.79 6.13
CA ALA A 159 6.78 6.18 6.69
C ALA A 159 6.61 5.74 8.16
N VAL A 160 5.95 6.56 8.98
CA VAL A 160 5.64 6.21 10.37
C VAL A 160 4.72 4.98 10.41
N LEU A 161 3.66 4.95 9.60
CA LEU A 161 2.72 3.84 9.53
C LEU A 161 3.37 2.54 9.05
N MET A 162 4.29 2.62 8.08
CA MET A 162 5.11 1.48 7.63
C MET A 162 5.86 0.85 8.81
N TYR A 163 6.55 1.67 9.62
CA TYR A 163 7.28 1.16 10.79
C TYR A 163 6.36 0.62 11.89
N VAL A 164 5.23 1.28 12.15
CA VAL A 164 4.21 0.80 13.09
C VAL A 164 3.67 -0.57 12.66
N HIS A 165 3.38 -0.77 11.37
CA HIS A 165 2.92 -2.05 10.83
C HIS A 165 3.96 -3.15 11.02
N ASN A 166 5.24 -2.83 10.86
CA ASN A 166 6.36 -3.74 11.11
C ASN A 166 6.74 -3.88 12.60
N GLN A 167 6.01 -3.23 13.52
CA GLN A 167 6.27 -3.21 14.97
C GLN A 167 7.66 -2.66 15.35
N ASP A 168 8.28 -1.87 14.48
CA ASP A 168 9.52 -1.15 14.77
C ASP A 168 9.18 0.23 15.37
N TRP A 169 8.87 0.21 16.66
CA TRP A 169 8.45 1.38 17.41
C TRP A 169 9.55 2.44 17.56
N GLU A 170 10.82 2.02 17.60
CA GLU A 170 11.95 2.94 17.74
C GLU A 170 12.12 3.78 16.48
N SER A 171 12.08 3.14 15.29
CA SER A 171 12.13 3.85 14.02
C SER A 171 10.87 4.69 13.81
N ALA A 172 9.69 4.18 14.14
CA ALA A 172 8.44 4.94 14.02
C ALA A 172 8.45 6.23 14.86
N GLN A 173 8.88 6.15 16.12
CA GLN A 173 8.95 7.31 17.01
C GLN A 173 10.00 8.32 16.50
N ARG A 174 11.18 7.85 16.07
CA ARG A 174 12.23 8.72 15.50
C ARG A 174 11.73 9.50 14.29
N VAL A 175 11.07 8.83 13.35
CA VAL A 175 10.56 9.47 12.12
C VAL A 175 9.45 10.46 12.45
N ALA A 176 8.53 10.10 13.34
CA ALA A 176 7.47 10.99 13.80
C ALA A 176 8.05 12.24 14.49
N GLU A 177 8.96 12.09 15.45
CA GLU A 177 9.55 13.25 16.15
C GLU A 177 10.32 14.18 15.21
N ALA A 178 10.98 13.63 14.19
CA ALA A 178 11.78 14.39 13.23
C ALA A 178 10.93 15.10 12.16
N HIS A 179 9.91 14.43 11.62
CA HIS A 179 9.20 14.87 10.42
C HIS A 179 7.70 15.10 10.60
N ASP A 180 7.07 14.53 11.63
CA ASP A 180 5.64 14.66 11.87
C ASP A 180 5.24 14.52 13.35
N LYS A 181 5.36 15.63 14.07
CA LYS A 181 5.11 15.71 15.52
C LYS A 181 3.68 15.32 15.90
N ASP A 182 2.72 15.54 15.01
CA ASP A 182 1.31 15.22 15.24
C ASP A 182 1.11 13.70 15.38
N SER A 183 1.87 12.89 14.64
CA SER A 183 1.79 11.43 14.71
C SER A 183 2.56 10.81 15.89
N VAL A 184 3.34 11.58 16.65
CA VAL A 184 4.06 11.05 17.83
C VAL A 184 3.09 10.48 18.86
N ALA A 185 1.98 11.16 19.12
CA ALA A 185 0.96 10.68 20.04
C ALA A 185 0.37 9.33 19.60
N ASP A 186 0.07 9.18 18.30
CA ASP A 186 -0.49 7.94 17.75
C ASP A 186 0.51 6.76 17.85
N VAL A 187 1.79 7.02 17.60
CA VAL A 187 2.86 6.02 17.75
C VAL A 187 2.98 5.56 19.21
N LEU A 188 2.97 6.50 20.16
CA LEU A 188 3.05 6.19 21.59
C LEU A 188 1.83 5.38 22.07
N ILE A 189 0.63 5.69 21.58
CA ILE A 189 -0.59 4.92 21.87
C ILE A 189 -0.46 3.49 21.32
N GLY A 190 0.02 3.34 20.08
CA GLY A 190 0.26 2.03 19.47
C GLY A 190 1.28 1.20 20.27
N GLN A 191 2.39 1.81 20.65
CA GLN A 191 3.42 1.18 21.47
C GLN A 191 2.90 0.79 22.86
N ALA A 192 2.06 1.64 23.47
CA ALA A 192 1.43 1.35 24.76
C ALA A 192 0.49 0.16 24.69
N ARG A 193 -0.35 0.08 23.65
CA ARG A 193 -1.22 -1.08 23.41
C ARG A 193 -0.40 -2.37 23.30
N PHE A 194 0.67 -2.35 22.51
CA PHE A 194 1.54 -3.51 22.34
C PHE A 194 2.24 -3.92 23.65
N ALA A 195 2.71 -2.95 24.45
CA ALA A 195 3.29 -3.21 25.77
C ALA A 195 2.25 -3.80 26.75
N PHE A 196 1.01 -3.30 26.69
CA PHE A 196 -0.08 -3.78 27.53
C PHE A 196 -0.45 -5.24 27.22
N GLU A 197 -0.53 -5.60 25.94
CA GLU A 197 -0.77 -6.99 25.49
C GLU A 197 0.33 -7.96 25.94
N ARG A 198 1.55 -7.46 26.14
CA ARG A 198 2.68 -8.23 26.69
C ARG A 198 2.69 -8.29 28.23
N GLY A 199 1.76 -7.63 28.91
CA GLY A 199 1.72 -7.52 30.37
C GLY A 199 2.71 -6.50 30.96
N GLU A 200 3.33 -5.67 30.14
CA GLU A 200 4.23 -4.58 30.56
C GLU A 200 3.43 -3.34 30.97
N PHE A 201 2.53 -3.48 31.96
CA PHE A 201 1.54 -2.46 32.33
C PHE A 201 2.14 -1.10 32.68
N GLN A 202 3.20 -1.07 33.49
CA GLN A 202 3.88 0.17 33.88
C GLN A 202 4.47 0.93 32.68
N LYS A 203 5.02 0.19 31.71
CA LYS A 203 5.57 0.77 30.49
C LYS A 203 4.43 1.33 29.62
N ALA A 204 3.34 0.59 29.47
CA ALA A 204 2.16 1.05 28.76
C ALA A 204 1.57 2.33 29.36
N GLU A 205 1.42 2.40 30.69
CA GLU A 205 0.97 3.60 31.41
C GLU A 205 1.90 4.78 31.12
N SER A 206 3.22 4.60 31.27
CA SER A 206 4.20 5.67 31.02
C SER A 206 4.12 6.23 29.59
N LEU A 207 3.86 5.37 28.61
CA LEU A 207 3.71 5.77 27.20
C LEU A 207 2.41 6.54 26.96
N LEU A 208 1.30 6.13 27.56
CA LEU A 208 0.01 6.82 27.45
C LEU A 208 0.03 8.19 28.12
N LEU A 209 0.71 8.31 29.27
CA LEU A 209 0.90 9.59 29.95
C LEU A 209 1.76 10.54 29.10
N ARG A 210 2.84 10.03 28.48
CA ARG A 210 3.64 10.81 27.52
C ARG A 210 2.85 11.27 26.30
N ALA A 211 1.83 10.51 25.90
CA ALA A 211 0.90 10.89 24.83
C ALA A 211 -0.22 11.82 25.30
N GLU A 212 -0.23 12.25 26.57
CA GLU A 212 -1.31 13.03 27.19
C GLU A 212 -2.69 12.34 27.13
N ARG A 213 -2.69 11.00 27.05
CA ARG A 213 -3.89 10.15 26.96
C ARG A 213 -4.09 9.29 28.20
N ALA A 214 -4.15 9.94 29.37
CA ALA A 214 -4.46 9.27 30.64
C ALA A 214 -5.86 8.61 30.63
N ASP A 215 -6.79 9.14 29.83
CA ASP A 215 -8.11 8.57 29.57
C ASP A 215 -8.05 7.14 29.02
N LEU A 216 -7.09 6.87 28.11
CA LEU A 216 -6.90 5.55 27.52
C LEU A 216 -6.26 4.58 28.52
N ALA A 217 -5.38 5.06 29.41
CA ALA A 217 -4.77 4.23 30.44
C ALA A 217 -5.83 3.65 31.40
N VAL A 218 -6.73 4.51 31.90
CA VAL A 218 -7.87 4.08 32.73
C VAL A 218 -8.73 3.05 31.99
N LYS A 219 -9.01 3.29 30.70
CA LYS A 219 -9.80 2.36 29.88
C LYS A 219 -9.12 0.99 29.72
N TYR A 220 -7.82 0.94 29.47
CA TYR A 220 -7.09 -0.32 29.34
C TYR A 220 -7.06 -1.12 30.65
N TYR A 221 -6.82 -0.46 31.79
CA TYR A 221 -6.90 -1.12 33.09
C TYR A 221 -8.30 -1.63 33.41
N LYS A 222 -9.33 -0.87 33.05
CA LYS A 222 -10.73 -1.28 33.18
C LYS A 222 -11.04 -2.53 32.35
N GLU A 223 -10.65 -2.54 31.08
CA GLU A 223 -10.82 -3.69 30.17
C GLU A 223 -10.06 -4.93 30.65
N ALA A 224 -8.94 -4.75 31.36
CA ALA A 224 -8.18 -5.83 31.99
C ALA A 224 -8.72 -6.26 33.37
N SER A 225 -9.84 -5.70 33.83
CA SER A 225 -10.42 -5.92 35.17
C SER A 225 -9.48 -5.56 36.34
N MET A 226 -8.50 -4.67 36.09
CA MET A 226 -7.55 -4.16 37.09
C MET A 226 -8.07 -2.84 37.67
N TRP A 227 -9.20 -2.92 38.39
CA TRP A 227 -9.93 -1.76 38.90
C TRP A 227 -9.14 -0.89 39.89
N ASP A 228 -8.33 -1.52 40.75
CA ASP A 228 -7.49 -0.79 41.70
C ASP A 228 -6.50 0.15 40.98
N GLU A 229 -5.88 -0.34 39.90
CA GLU A 229 -4.97 0.45 39.07
C GLU A 229 -5.72 1.50 38.23
N ALA A 230 -6.91 1.17 37.71
CA ALA A 230 -7.74 2.12 36.98
C ALA A 230 -8.15 3.32 37.88
N LEU A 231 -8.55 3.05 39.13
CA LEU A 231 -8.90 4.07 40.10
C LEU A 231 -7.68 4.88 40.55
N ARG A 232 -6.51 4.25 40.73
CA ARG A 232 -5.25 4.95 41.02
C ARG A 232 -4.92 5.95 39.91
N VAL A 233 -4.85 5.49 38.66
CA VAL A 233 -4.52 6.34 37.51
C VAL A 233 -5.55 7.45 37.32
N CYS A 234 -6.84 7.15 37.49
CA CYS A 234 -7.89 8.15 37.40
C CYS A 234 -7.76 9.22 38.47
N LYS A 235 -7.44 8.84 39.71
CA LYS A 235 -7.24 9.78 40.82
C LYS A 235 -6.02 10.69 40.59
N ASP A 236 -4.94 10.13 40.06
CA ASP A 236 -3.68 10.84 39.89
C ASP A 236 -3.70 11.79 38.68
N TYR A 237 -4.32 11.37 37.56
CA TYR A 237 -4.21 12.09 36.28
C TYR A 237 -5.53 12.65 35.73
N THR A 238 -6.70 12.11 36.12
CA THR A 238 -8.02 12.59 35.66
C THR A 238 -9.04 12.65 36.81
N PRO A 239 -8.79 13.45 37.86
CA PRO A 239 -9.59 13.45 39.09
C PRO A 239 -11.06 13.84 38.86
N ASN A 240 -11.32 14.59 37.80
CA ASN A 240 -12.62 15.01 37.32
C ASN A 240 -13.51 13.86 36.80
N ARG A 241 -12.95 12.70 36.44
CA ARG A 241 -13.72 11.48 36.07
C ARG A 241 -13.71 10.40 37.15
N LEU A 242 -13.12 10.70 38.32
CA LEU A 242 -12.97 9.72 39.40
C LEU A 242 -14.33 9.28 39.96
N MET A 243 -15.26 10.22 40.13
CA MET A 243 -16.59 9.95 40.66
C MET A 243 -17.39 9.01 39.74
N GLU A 244 -17.36 9.28 38.43
CA GLU A 244 -17.99 8.42 37.41
C GLU A 244 -17.40 7.00 37.44
N LEU A 245 -16.06 6.88 37.48
CA LEU A 245 -15.40 5.58 37.49
C LEU A 245 -15.67 4.77 38.77
N GLN A 246 -15.83 5.45 39.91
CA GLN A 246 -16.10 4.81 41.19
C GLN A 246 -17.53 4.27 41.26
N GLU A 247 -18.50 4.99 40.70
CA GLU A 247 -19.87 4.50 40.53
C GLU A 247 -19.92 3.27 39.60
N GLU A 248 -19.16 3.27 38.49
CA GLU A 248 -19.04 2.12 37.60
C GLU A 248 -18.49 0.88 38.34
N TYR A 249 -17.43 1.07 39.14
CA TYR A 249 -16.82 -0.01 39.93
C TYR A 249 -17.79 -0.60 40.97
N GLU A 250 -18.54 0.24 41.69
CA GLU A 250 -19.54 -0.22 42.67
C GLU A 250 -20.70 -0.98 41.98
N GLY A 251 -21.10 -0.54 40.78
CA GLY A 251 -22.05 -1.25 39.93
C GLY A 251 -21.56 -2.64 39.50
N GLU A 252 -20.29 -2.77 39.12
CA GLU A 252 -19.72 -4.05 38.71
C GLU A 252 -19.49 -4.99 39.90
N ALA A 253 -19.03 -4.47 41.04
CA ALA A 253 -18.87 -5.23 42.27
C ALA A 253 -20.21 -5.76 42.83
N SER A 254 -21.28 -4.97 42.73
CA SER A 254 -22.63 -5.39 43.12
C SER A 254 -23.22 -6.42 42.17
N HIS A 255 -22.91 -6.34 40.87
CA HIS A 255 -23.32 -7.35 39.89
C HIS A 255 -22.60 -8.69 40.08
N ASP A 256 -21.31 -8.70 40.39
CA ASP A 256 -20.57 -9.93 40.68
C ASP A 256 -20.94 -10.56 42.03
N GLY A 257 -21.17 -9.71 43.05
CA GLY A 257 -21.70 -10.14 44.36
C GLY A 257 -23.07 -10.84 44.27
N SER A 258 -23.93 -10.41 43.35
CA SER A 258 -25.25 -11.02 43.13
C SER A 258 -25.18 -12.41 42.47
N ARG A 259 -24.14 -12.70 41.67
CA ARG A 259 -23.90 -14.06 41.14
C ARG A 259 -23.37 -15.01 42.21
N THR A 260 -22.50 -14.54 43.10
CA THR A 260 -21.94 -15.37 44.18
C THR A 260 -22.94 -15.75 45.28
N CYS A 261 -24.01 -14.95 45.47
CA CYS A 261 -25.04 -15.23 46.48
C CYS A 261 -26.08 -16.29 46.09
N SER A 262 -25.99 -16.89 44.89
CA SER A 262 -26.93 -17.94 44.47
C SER A 262 -26.42 -19.38 44.70
N ASN A 263 -25.21 -19.57 45.23
CA ASN A 263 -24.61 -20.90 45.41
C ASN A 263 -23.97 -21.16 46.79
N SER A 264 -24.57 -20.64 47.88
CA SER A 264 -24.20 -21.01 49.24
C SER A 264 -25.34 -21.73 49.96
N THR A 265 -25.53 -23.02 49.64
CA THR A 265 -26.15 -23.96 50.58
C THR A 265 -25.05 -24.74 51.32
N ALA A 266 -25.22 -24.76 52.64
CA ALA A 266 -24.29 -25.17 53.66
C ALA A 266 -23.65 -26.56 53.51
N ARG A 267 -22.35 -26.66 53.84
CA ARG A 267 -21.81 -27.70 54.74
C ARG A 267 -20.38 -27.38 55.20
N LEU A 268 -20.18 -27.36 56.51
CA LEU A 268 -18.90 -27.53 57.23
C LEU A 268 -18.99 -28.82 58.07
N PRO A 269 -17.91 -29.38 58.63
CA PRO A 269 -16.53 -29.50 58.14
C PRO A 269 -15.99 -30.95 58.29
N THR A 270 -14.86 -31.32 57.67
CA THR A 270 -13.92 -32.30 58.27
C THR A 270 -12.51 -32.23 57.66
N ARG A 271 -11.57 -32.66 58.49
CA ARG A 271 -10.12 -32.46 58.55
C ARG A 271 -9.32 -33.47 57.70
N LYS A 272 -8.27 -33.04 56.99
CA LYS A 272 -6.86 -33.55 57.02
C LYS A 272 -6.05 -33.31 55.73
N LYS A 273 -4.85 -32.75 55.95
CA LYS A 273 -3.51 -32.97 55.33
C LYS A 273 -3.33 -33.12 53.81
N ALA A 274 -2.41 -32.26 53.33
CA ALA A 274 -1.25 -32.50 52.45
C ALA A 274 -1.44 -32.82 50.95
N GLY A 275 -0.58 -32.19 50.14
CA GLY A 275 -0.07 -32.79 48.91
C GLY A 275 -0.38 -32.07 47.60
N ASN A 276 0.60 -31.27 47.16
CA ASN A 276 1.16 -31.23 45.80
C ASN A 276 0.25 -31.14 44.54
N THR A 277 0.59 -30.16 43.69
CA THR A 277 0.50 -30.11 42.22
C THR A 277 -0.82 -30.39 41.52
N ARG A 278 -1.33 -29.38 40.80
CA ARG A 278 -1.58 -29.43 39.32
C ARG A 278 -2.17 -28.10 38.82
N ARG A 279 -1.66 -27.63 37.69
CA ARG A 279 -2.28 -26.58 36.84
C ARG A 279 -3.63 -27.08 36.30
N PRO A 280 -4.54 -26.16 35.95
CA PRO A 280 -5.24 -26.21 34.67
C PRO A 280 -5.06 -24.85 33.94
N SER A 281 -4.46 -24.83 32.75
CA SER A 281 -5.09 -24.99 31.43
C SER A 281 -5.94 -23.77 31.02
N THR A 282 -5.40 -23.11 30.01
CA THR A 282 -5.98 -22.17 29.05
C THR A 282 -7.47 -22.36 28.78
N ASP A 283 -8.22 -21.26 28.71
CA ASP A 283 -9.00 -20.87 27.53
C ASP A 283 -9.92 -19.70 27.85
N THR A 284 -9.62 -18.54 27.25
CA THR A 284 -10.57 -17.59 26.60
C THR A 284 -9.85 -16.25 26.33
N CYS A 285 -8.91 -16.24 25.39
CA CYS A 285 -8.56 -15.00 24.70
C CYS A 285 -9.74 -14.61 23.80
N LYS A 286 -10.59 -13.69 24.26
CA LYS A 286 -11.47 -12.95 23.36
C LYS A 286 -10.60 -11.97 22.58
N SER A 287 -10.39 -12.26 21.31
CA SER A 287 -9.75 -11.36 20.35
C SER A 287 -10.53 -10.05 20.26
N LEU A 288 -9.87 -8.95 20.61
CA LEU A 288 -10.36 -7.59 20.33
C LEU A 288 -10.41 -7.37 18.80
N PRO A 289 -11.36 -6.56 18.31
CA PRO A 289 -11.55 -6.37 16.88
C PRO A 289 -10.34 -5.63 16.25
N PRO A 290 -9.94 -5.98 15.02
CA PRO A 290 -8.90 -5.27 14.31
C PRO A 290 -9.34 -3.85 13.95
N LEU A 291 -8.38 -2.92 13.90
CA LEU A 291 -8.59 -1.56 13.43
C LEU A 291 -9.22 -1.55 12.02
N PRO A 292 -10.08 -0.57 11.71
CA PRO A 292 -10.67 -0.46 10.38
C PRO A 292 -9.55 -0.27 9.34
N ARG A 293 -9.52 -1.13 8.31
CA ARG A 293 -8.68 -0.92 7.14
C ARG A 293 -9.07 0.42 6.52
N ILE A 294 -8.12 1.35 6.47
CA ILE A 294 -8.25 2.56 5.65
C ILE A 294 -8.23 2.07 4.21
N THR A 295 -9.40 1.98 3.60
CA THR A 295 -9.54 1.74 2.17
C THR A 295 -9.06 3.00 1.46
N THR A 296 -7.82 3.00 0.97
CA THR A 296 -7.44 3.92 -0.11
C THR A 296 -8.25 3.51 -1.33
N SER A 297 -9.38 4.18 -1.52
CA SER A 297 -10.25 4.07 -2.68
C SER A 297 -9.46 4.49 -3.93
N SER A 298 -8.78 3.55 -4.57
CA SER A 298 -8.41 3.67 -5.97
C SER A 298 -9.67 3.48 -6.79
N ARG A 299 -10.39 4.58 -7.01
CA ARG A 299 -11.54 4.64 -7.89
C ARG A 299 -11.04 4.53 -9.34
N SER A 300 -10.95 3.30 -9.84
CA SER A 300 -10.86 3.01 -11.27
C SER A 300 -12.16 3.48 -11.92
N VAL A 301 -12.08 4.53 -12.73
CA VAL A 301 -13.12 4.85 -13.72
C VAL A 301 -12.83 3.99 -14.95
N GLY A 302 -13.69 2.99 -15.15
CA GLY A 302 -13.85 2.20 -16.36
C GLY A 302 -15.32 1.78 -16.43
#